data_AF-A0A8I0CMF0-F1
#
_entry.id   AF-A0A8I0CMF0-F1
#
_cell.length_a   1.000
_cell.length_b   1.000
_cell.length_c   1.000
_cell.angle_alpha   90.00
_cell.angle_beta   90.00
_cell.angle_gamma   90.00
#
_symmetry.space_group_name_H-M   'P 1'
#
loop_
_entity.id
_entity.type
_entity.pdbx_description
1 polymer ?
#
loop_
_entity_poly.entity_id
_entity_poly.type
_entity_poly.pdbx_seq_one_letter_code
_entity_poly.pdbx_strand_id
1 'polypeptide(L)'
;MATTTEPDRTRLDDHGIERAHGDDPGAVARYRERWPWFDHLMRMNERYGDQGGNQYAAGITYFSVMTLFPLLMVAFAVAAMVLAGNQQLLDKILDTVRDSGDGQLGEVLSDIINQAIDQRTGVFSIGLLLALWTGLGWMGNLRMGVSAVWKVPGKPANFLTGKLRDFIGLVGLLVALIIAFAITAFGGSGFTGDLLDHMGLGDVPGIRFLTWLIALVVALLANWVVFFWMLLYLPRTHVPRRSAAKAAVIGAVAFEVFKQFATVFFSNATSNPAGATFGPIIGVMVLLYFVWRIVLYCSAWAATTPESLEQLTPEAPPAAVIRVRQEVRTGASDVGRAGLIGAGAALGVVLGGVVGTVFRRK
;
A
#
# COMPACT_ATOMS: atom_id res chain seq x y z
N MET A 1 24.34 54.97 -8.52
CA MET A 1 24.99 53.80 -9.15
C MET A 1 23.89 52.82 -9.52
N ALA A 2 23.71 52.52 -10.81
CA ALA A 2 22.73 51.52 -11.24
C ALA A 2 23.24 50.14 -10.83
N THR A 3 22.47 49.41 -10.02
CA THR A 3 22.71 47.99 -9.76
C THR A 3 22.48 47.24 -11.06
N THR A 4 23.56 46.72 -11.64
CA THR A 4 23.50 45.79 -12.77
C THR A 4 22.84 44.49 -12.33
N THR A 5 21.93 43.94 -13.14
CA THR A 5 21.25 42.65 -12.93
C THR A 5 22.03 41.51 -13.59
N GLU A 6 23.36 41.61 -13.62
CA GLU A 6 24.19 40.52 -14.13
C GLU A 6 24.14 39.35 -13.13
N PRO A 7 23.75 38.15 -13.58
CA PRO A 7 23.67 36.99 -12.71
C PRO A 7 25.07 36.62 -12.19
N ASP A 8 25.16 36.35 -10.89
CA ASP A 8 26.41 35.92 -10.26
C ASP A 8 26.84 34.56 -10.84
N ARG A 9 27.88 34.59 -11.68
CA ARG A 9 28.40 33.40 -12.37
C ARG A 9 28.88 32.30 -11.42
N THR A 10 29.16 32.64 -10.15
CA THR A 10 29.57 31.67 -9.14
C THR A 10 28.39 30.92 -8.52
N ARG A 11 27.16 31.36 -8.79
CA ARG A 11 25.90 30.80 -8.26
C ARG A 11 24.97 30.27 -9.34
N LEU A 12 25.44 30.19 -10.58
CA LEU A 12 24.72 29.56 -11.67
C LEU A 12 24.74 28.04 -11.50
N ASP A 13 23.58 27.40 -11.55
CA ASP A 13 23.46 25.95 -11.68
C ASP A 13 23.82 25.47 -13.10
N ASP A 14 23.83 24.15 -13.31
CA ASP A 14 24.08 23.51 -14.62
C ASP A 14 23.05 23.91 -15.69
N HIS A 15 21.95 24.57 -15.30
CA HIS A 15 20.89 25.08 -16.16
C HIS A 15 20.93 26.61 -16.32
N GLY A 16 21.95 27.30 -15.79
CA GLY A 16 22.13 28.74 -15.91
C GLY A 16 21.19 29.58 -15.04
N ILE A 17 20.64 29.01 -13.97
CA ILE A 17 19.79 29.68 -12.99
C ILE A 17 20.63 30.06 -11.77
N GLU A 18 20.59 31.33 -11.38
CA GLU A 18 21.26 31.82 -10.18
C GLU A 18 20.53 31.36 -8.91
N ARG A 19 21.18 30.53 -8.09
CA ARG A 19 20.59 29.96 -6.86
C ARG A 19 21.25 30.51 -5.59
N ALA A 20 20.44 30.63 -4.53
CA ALA A 20 20.91 31.15 -3.24
C ALA A 20 21.84 30.17 -2.47
N HIS A 21 21.84 28.89 -2.84
CA HIS A 21 22.67 27.84 -2.25
C HIS A 21 23.33 27.01 -3.37
N GLY A 22 24.57 26.55 -3.15
CA GLY A 22 25.28 25.70 -4.10
C GLY A 22 24.57 24.35 -4.29
N ASP A 23 24.49 23.89 -5.53
CA ASP A 23 23.83 22.66 -5.99
C ASP A 23 24.65 21.40 -5.61
N ASP A 24 25.23 21.37 -4.40
CA ASP A 24 25.93 20.19 -3.91
C ASP A 24 24.88 19.11 -3.58
N PRO A 25 24.80 18.00 -4.34
CA PRO A 25 23.84 16.96 -4.06
C PRO A 25 24.08 16.46 -2.64
N GLY A 26 23.04 16.52 -1.79
CA GLY A 26 23.11 16.01 -0.42
C GLY A 26 23.59 14.55 -0.41
N ALA A 27 24.13 14.08 0.70
CA ALA A 27 24.73 12.74 0.79
C ALA A 27 23.84 11.62 0.21
N VAL A 28 22.52 11.71 0.43
CA VAL A 28 21.52 10.77 -0.11
C VAL A 28 21.41 10.84 -1.64
N ALA A 29 21.47 12.03 -2.24
CA ALA A 29 21.41 12.20 -3.69
C ALA A 29 22.64 11.60 -4.38
N ARG A 30 23.84 11.79 -3.79
CA ARG A 30 25.08 11.13 -4.28
C ARG A 30 24.98 9.61 -4.27
N TYR A 31 24.36 9.01 -3.24
CA TYR A 31 24.14 7.55 -3.20
C TYR A 31 23.11 7.06 -4.22
N ARG A 32 22.06 7.86 -4.50
CA ARG A 32 21.07 7.53 -5.54
C ARG A 32 21.69 7.51 -6.93
N GLU A 33 22.53 8.48 -7.24
CA GLU A 33 23.24 8.54 -8.53
C GLU A 33 24.23 7.38 -8.69
N ARG A 34 24.90 6.98 -7.61
CA ARG A 34 25.90 5.92 -7.65
C ARG A 34 25.28 4.54 -7.83
N TRP A 35 24.16 4.24 -7.16
CA TRP A 35 23.57 2.89 -7.09
C TRP A 35 22.11 2.87 -7.57
N PRO A 36 21.84 2.44 -8.82
CA PRO A 36 20.49 2.43 -9.40
C PRO A 36 19.46 1.62 -8.62
N TRP A 37 19.88 0.52 -7.98
CA TRP A 37 18.99 -0.30 -7.15
C TRP A 37 18.56 0.42 -5.86
N PHE A 38 19.45 1.24 -5.29
CA PHE A 38 19.17 2.02 -4.08
C PHE A 38 18.23 3.18 -4.40
N ASP A 39 18.44 3.83 -5.54
CA ASP A 39 17.53 4.84 -6.04
C ASP A 39 16.13 4.28 -6.29
N HIS A 40 16.01 3.10 -6.91
CA HIS A 40 14.70 2.45 -7.08
C HIS A 40 14.03 2.14 -5.74
N LEU A 41 14.76 1.60 -4.77
CA LEU A 41 14.24 1.33 -3.42
C LEU A 41 13.77 2.62 -2.73
N MET A 42 14.51 3.72 -2.88
CA MET A 42 14.16 4.99 -2.27
C MET A 42 12.93 5.60 -2.93
N ARG A 43 12.85 5.60 -4.27
CA ARG A 43 11.65 6.03 -5.02
C ARG A 43 10.42 5.21 -4.64
N MET A 44 10.60 3.90 -4.46
CA MET A 44 9.52 3.01 -3.98
C MET A 44 9.04 3.44 -2.60
N ASN A 45 9.95 3.74 -1.67
CA ASN A 45 9.61 4.13 -0.31
C ASN A 45 8.94 5.51 -0.25
N GLU A 46 9.45 6.47 -1.00
CA GLU A 46 8.85 7.80 -1.19
C GLU A 46 7.44 7.66 -1.75
N ARG A 47 7.26 6.92 -2.85
CA ARG A 47 5.94 6.70 -3.46
C ARG A 47 4.95 6.03 -2.49
N TYR A 48 5.41 5.04 -1.73
CA TYR A 48 4.56 4.40 -0.71
C TYR A 48 4.16 5.37 0.41
N GLY A 49 5.10 6.20 0.87
CA GLY A 49 4.87 7.21 1.90
C GLY A 49 3.92 8.32 1.44
N ASP A 50 4.21 8.92 0.28
CA ASP A 50 3.47 10.04 -0.30
C ASP A 50 2.01 9.67 -0.61
N GLN A 51 1.76 8.42 -0.99
CA GLN A 51 0.41 7.91 -1.27
C GLN A 51 -0.29 7.34 -0.04
N GLY A 52 0.24 7.56 1.17
CA GLY A 52 -0.40 7.12 2.42
C GLY A 52 -0.49 5.60 2.56
N GLY A 53 0.47 4.85 2.02
CA GLY A 53 0.44 3.38 1.99
C GLY A 53 0.18 2.73 3.35
N ASN A 54 0.73 3.29 4.44
CA ASN A 54 0.47 2.82 5.80
C ASN A 54 -1.00 2.99 6.22
N GLN A 55 -1.64 4.08 5.82
CA GLN A 55 -3.06 4.35 6.13
C GLN A 55 -3.96 3.39 5.34
N TYR A 56 -3.63 3.14 4.06
CA TYR A 56 -4.35 2.14 3.27
C TYR A 56 -4.16 0.73 3.83
N ALA A 57 -2.95 0.33 4.21
CA ALA A 57 -2.71 -0.96 4.86
C ALA A 57 -3.56 -1.13 6.14
N ALA A 58 -3.62 -0.09 6.98
CA ALA A 58 -4.45 -0.09 8.18
C ALA A 58 -5.94 -0.17 7.85
N GLY A 59 -6.42 0.59 6.87
CA GLY A 59 -7.81 0.55 6.42
C GLY A 59 -8.21 -0.83 5.87
N ILE A 60 -7.38 -1.41 5.01
CA ILE A 60 -7.62 -2.76 4.45
C ILE A 60 -7.62 -3.81 5.58
N THR A 61 -6.76 -3.66 6.57
CA THR A 61 -6.74 -4.54 7.76
C THR A 61 -8.06 -4.49 8.52
N TYR A 62 -8.58 -3.29 8.80
CA TYR A 62 -9.88 -3.11 9.43
C TYR A 62 -10.99 -3.82 8.66
N PHE A 63 -11.07 -3.60 7.34
CA PHE A 63 -12.07 -4.25 6.50
C PHE A 63 -11.87 -5.78 6.41
N SER A 64 -10.63 -6.26 6.48
CA SER A 64 -10.31 -7.69 6.47
C SER A 64 -10.88 -8.38 7.70
N VAL A 65 -10.66 -7.80 8.89
CA VAL A 65 -11.19 -8.33 10.15
C VAL A 65 -12.71 -8.29 10.17
N MET A 66 -13.31 -7.20 9.67
CA MET A 66 -14.76 -7.09 9.57
C MET A 66 -15.37 -8.16 8.65
N THR A 67 -14.69 -8.47 7.54
CA THR A 67 -15.12 -9.50 6.58
C THR A 67 -14.86 -10.93 7.09
N LEU A 68 -13.92 -11.11 8.02
CA LEU A 68 -13.59 -12.41 8.59
C LEU A 68 -14.80 -13.04 9.31
N PHE A 69 -15.61 -12.26 10.02
CA PHE A 69 -16.77 -12.79 10.75
C PHE A 69 -17.80 -13.45 9.82
N PRO A 70 -18.35 -12.79 8.78
CA PRO A 70 -19.23 -13.45 7.83
C PRO A 70 -18.58 -14.64 7.10
N LEU A 71 -17.28 -14.55 6.77
CA LEU A 71 -16.57 -15.67 6.14
C LEU A 71 -16.51 -16.89 7.07
N LEU A 72 -16.24 -16.68 8.36
CA LEU A 72 -16.27 -17.75 9.36
C LEU A 72 -17.68 -18.33 9.50
N MET A 73 -18.73 -17.50 9.51
CA MET A 73 -20.12 -18.00 9.51
C MET A 73 -20.40 -18.93 8.33
N VAL A 74 -19.97 -18.53 7.12
CA VAL A 74 -20.12 -19.38 5.92
C VAL A 74 -19.30 -20.66 6.07
N ALA A 75 -18.05 -20.58 6.54
CA ALA A 75 -17.21 -21.75 6.75
C ALA A 75 -17.80 -22.74 7.76
N PHE A 76 -18.31 -22.25 8.90
CA PHE A 76 -18.99 -23.07 9.90
C PHE A 76 -20.27 -23.69 9.35
N ALA A 77 -21.07 -22.93 8.60
CA ALA A 77 -22.30 -23.47 8.03
C ALA A 77 -22.01 -24.53 6.95
N VAL A 78 -20.97 -24.35 6.14
CA VAL A 78 -20.51 -25.37 5.19
C VAL A 78 -20.01 -26.62 5.93
N ALA A 79 -19.21 -26.45 7.00
CA ALA A 79 -18.77 -27.58 7.82
C ALA A 79 -19.96 -28.33 8.44
N ALA A 80 -20.96 -27.62 8.97
CA ALA A 80 -22.18 -28.19 9.51
C ALA A 80 -23.02 -28.93 8.44
N MET A 81 -23.06 -28.43 7.20
CA MET A 81 -23.69 -29.15 6.08
C MET A 81 -22.95 -30.43 5.70
N VAL A 82 -21.62 -30.40 5.66
CA VAL A 82 -20.79 -31.59 5.42
C VAL A 82 -21.02 -32.63 6.51
N LEU A 83 -21.09 -32.18 7.77
CA LEU A 83 -21.31 -33.06 8.91
C LEU A 83 -22.72 -33.65 8.92
N ALA A 84 -23.75 -32.85 8.60
CA ALA A 84 -25.12 -33.33 8.42
C ALA A 84 -25.25 -34.38 7.30
N GLY A 85 -24.39 -34.31 6.28
CA GLY A 85 -24.32 -35.29 5.20
C GLY A 85 -23.55 -36.57 5.54
N ASN A 86 -22.81 -36.61 6.66
CA ASN A 86 -21.99 -37.75 7.07
C ASN A 86 -22.21 -38.10 8.55
N GLN A 87 -23.28 -38.85 8.80
CA GLN A 87 -23.67 -39.28 10.16
C GLN A 87 -22.55 -40.05 10.89
N GLN A 88 -21.78 -40.89 10.19
CA GLN A 88 -20.64 -41.60 10.81
C GLN A 88 -19.54 -40.66 11.31
N LEU A 89 -19.29 -39.55 10.62
CA LEU A 89 -18.31 -38.55 11.04
C LEU A 89 -18.86 -37.71 12.20
N LEU A 90 -20.16 -37.38 12.16
CA LEU A 90 -20.84 -36.68 13.24
C LEU A 90 -20.78 -37.49 14.55
N ASP A 91 -21.17 -38.77 14.50
CA ASP A 91 -21.17 -39.67 15.64
C ASP A 91 -19.77 -39.78 16.25
N LYS A 92 -18.73 -39.99 15.42
CA LYS A 92 -17.33 -40.03 15.89
C LYS A 92 -16.89 -38.75 16.60
N ILE A 93 -17.29 -37.58 16.11
CA ILE A 93 -16.95 -36.29 16.75
C ILE A 93 -17.70 -36.16 18.07
N LEU A 94 -18.99 -36.47 18.10
CA LEU A 94 -19.80 -36.41 19.31
C LEU A 94 -19.31 -37.38 20.39
N ASP A 95 -18.94 -38.60 20.01
CA ASP A 95 -18.36 -39.60 20.91
C ASP A 95 -17.01 -39.12 21.46
N THR A 96 -16.13 -38.59 20.61
CA THR A 96 -14.84 -38.02 21.05
C THR A 96 -15.04 -36.85 22.03
N VAL A 97 -16.02 -36.00 21.78
CA VAL A 97 -16.35 -34.84 22.63
C VAL A 97 -16.92 -35.29 23.98
N ARG A 98 -17.77 -36.31 23.99
CA ARG A 98 -18.33 -36.90 25.21
C ARG A 98 -17.27 -37.62 26.04
N ASP A 99 -16.33 -38.29 25.39
CA ASP A 99 -15.22 -39.01 26.05
C ASP A 99 -14.12 -38.06 26.56
N SER A 100 -14.00 -36.85 26.00
CA SER A 100 -12.96 -35.87 26.36
C SER A 100 -13.37 -34.90 27.48
N GLY A 101 -14.65 -34.86 27.86
CA GLY A 101 -15.19 -33.92 28.85
C GLY A 101 -15.74 -34.60 30.10
N ASP A 102 -15.89 -33.83 31.19
CA ASP A 102 -16.82 -34.20 32.26
C ASP A 102 -18.24 -34.26 31.65
N GLY A 103 -19.09 -35.22 32.07
CA GLY A 103 -20.32 -35.59 31.32
C GLY A 103 -21.21 -34.40 30.93
N GLN A 104 -21.25 -33.36 31.77
CA GLN A 104 -21.98 -32.13 31.51
C GLN A 104 -21.39 -31.26 30.38
N LEU A 105 -20.07 -31.19 30.24
CA LEU A 105 -19.40 -30.48 29.14
C LEU A 105 -19.62 -31.17 27.80
N GLY A 106 -19.61 -32.51 27.79
CA GLY A 106 -19.89 -33.31 26.60
C GLY A 106 -21.32 -33.11 26.07
N GLU A 107 -22.30 -33.03 26.97
CA GLU A 107 -23.70 -32.72 26.62
C GLU A 107 -23.84 -31.30 26.05
N VAL A 108 -23.30 -30.28 26.73
CA VAL A 108 -23.34 -28.89 26.25
C VAL A 108 -22.72 -28.75 24.86
N LEU A 109 -21.57 -29.38 24.63
CA LEU A 109 -20.90 -29.34 23.32
C LEU A 109 -21.70 -30.09 22.24
N SER A 110 -22.33 -31.22 22.60
CA SER A 110 -23.21 -31.97 21.69
C SER A 110 -24.40 -31.12 21.26
N ASP A 111 -25.05 -30.43 22.19
CA ASP A 111 -26.18 -29.55 21.92
C ASP A 111 -25.80 -28.38 21.01
N ILE A 112 -24.64 -27.76 21.24
CA ILE A 112 -24.11 -26.69 20.37
C ILE A 112 -23.90 -27.21 18.94
N ILE A 113 -23.32 -28.40 18.77
CA ILE A 113 -23.08 -29.00 17.46
C ILE A 113 -24.42 -29.28 16.74
N ASN A 114 -25.38 -29.90 17.44
CA ASN A 114 -26.70 -30.20 16.90
C ASN A 114 -27.45 -28.92 16.50
N GLN A 115 -27.43 -27.90 17.35
CA GLN A 115 -28.03 -26.60 17.05
C GLN A 115 -27.38 -25.92 15.84
N ALA A 116 -26.04 -25.99 15.71
CA ALA A 116 -25.33 -25.47 14.55
C ALA A 116 -25.72 -26.20 13.26
N ILE A 117 -25.93 -27.52 13.33
CA ILE A 117 -26.43 -28.33 12.21
C ILE A 117 -27.86 -27.93 11.86
N ASP A 118 -28.76 -27.81 12.83
CA ASP A 118 -30.16 -27.45 12.56
C ASP A 118 -30.30 -26.06 11.94
N GLN A 119 -29.50 -25.10 12.42
CA GLN A 119 -29.50 -23.73 11.91
C GLN A 119 -28.64 -23.51 10.66
N ARG A 120 -27.96 -24.55 10.13
CA ARG A 120 -26.96 -24.45 9.05
C ARG A 120 -27.43 -23.65 7.83
N THR A 121 -28.67 -23.84 7.39
CA THR A 121 -29.21 -23.17 6.19
C THR A 121 -29.44 -21.68 6.44
N GLY A 122 -29.95 -21.33 7.63
CA GLY A 122 -30.16 -19.94 8.04
C GLY A 122 -28.83 -19.19 8.21
N VAL A 123 -27.88 -19.81 8.93
CA VAL A 123 -26.53 -19.26 9.15
C VAL A 123 -25.78 -19.11 7.82
N PHE A 124 -25.87 -20.10 6.92
CA PHE A 124 -25.25 -20.01 5.60
C PHE A 124 -25.82 -18.85 4.79
N SER A 125 -27.15 -18.72 4.73
CA SER A 125 -27.81 -17.70 3.92
C SER A 125 -27.47 -16.28 4.40
N ILE A 126 -27.58 -16.04 5.71
CA ILE A 126 -27.25 -14.75 6.33
C ILE A 126 -25.74 -14.49 6.22
N GLY A 127 -24.92 -15.49 6.53
CA GLY A 127 -23.47 -15.42 6.44
C GLY A 127 -23.01 -15.10 5.03
N LEU A 128 -23.59 -15.74 4.00
CA LEU A 128 -23.25 -15.52 2.60
C LEU A 128 -23.63 -14.11 2.13
N LEU A 129 -24.81 -13.62 2.51
CA LEU A 129 -25.24 -12.25 2.19
C LEU A 129 -24.30 -11.21 2.83
N LEU A 130 -23.97 -11.39 4.11
CA LEU A 130 -23.04 -10.51 4.82
C LEU A 130 -21.62 -10.61 4.25
N ALA A 131 -21.15 -11.82 3.92
CA ALA A 131 -19.84 -12.06 3.33
C ALA A 131 -19.72 -11.44 1.95
N LEU A 132 -20.78 -11.53 1.13
CA LEU A 132 -20.81 -10.89 -0.17
C LEU A 132 -20.79 -9.35 -0.04
N TRP A 133 -21.57 -8.80 0.89
CA TRP A 133 -21.61 -7.35 1.13
C TRP A 133 -20.25 -6.82 1.63
N THR A 134 -19.73 -7.42 2.69
CA THR A 134 -18.47 -7.01 3.33
C THR A 134 -17.26 -7.32 2.43
N GLY A 135 -17.24 -8.50 1.79
CA GLY A 135 -16.17 -8.92 0.88
C GLY A 135 -16.07 -8.05 -0.37
N LEU A 136 -17.19 -7.65 -0.97
CA LEU A 136 -17.18 -6.69 -2.08
C LEU A 136 -16.66 -5.32 -1.63
N GLY A 137 -17.07 -4.85 -0.45
CA GLY A 137 -16.56 -3.61 0.14
C GLY A 137 -15.06 -3.68 0.40
N TRP A 138 -14.58 -4.79 0.96
CA TRP A 138 -13.17 -5.05 1.21
C TRP A 138 -12.36 -5.05 -0.09
N MET A 139 -12.80 -5.77 -1.14
CA MET A 139 -12.10 -5.80 -2.41
C MET A 139 -12.06 -4.41 -3.06
N GLY A 140 -13.15 -3.64 -2.96
CA GLY A 140 -13.19 -2.25 -3.41
C GLY A 140 -12.14 -1.37 -2.73
N ASN A 141 -12.01 -1.46 -1.40
CA ASN A 141 -11.01 -0.73 -0.61
C ASN A 141 -9.57 -1.19 -0.90
N LEU A 142 -9.36 -2.49 -1.05
CA LEU A 142 -8.08 -3.08 -1.42
C LEU A 142 -7.59 -2.56 -2.79
N ARG A 143 -8.46 -2.58 -3.80
CA ARG A 143 -8.16 -1.99 -5.11
C ARG A 143 -7.98 -0.49 -5.06
N MET A 144 -8.70 0.21 -4.20
CA MET A 144 -8.54 1.64 -3.99
C MET A 144 -7.15 1.97 -3.45
N GLY A 145 -6.69 1.27 -2.40
CA GLY A 145 -5.37 1.48 -1.82
C GLY A 145 -4.23 1.12 -2.77
N VAL A 146 -4.35 0.00 -3.49
CA VAL A 146 -3.38 -0.34 -4.53
C VAL A 146 -3.36 0.72 -5.64
N SER A 147 -4.53 1.14 -6.15
CA SER A 147 -4.59 2.16 -7.22
C SER A 147 -4.06 3.53 -6.78
N ALA A 148 -4.20 3.89 -5.51
CA ALA A 148 -3.63 5.11 -4.95
C ALA A 148 -2.09 5.11 -5.04
N VAL A 149 -1.44 3.98 -4.74
CA VAL A 149 0.02 3.82 -4.94
C VAL A 149 0.40 4.02 -6.42
N TRP A 150 -0.46 3.61 -7.35
CA TRP A 150 -0.28 3.85 -8.79
C TRP A 150 -0.58 5.29 -9.22
N LYS A 151 -1.02 6.18 -8.32
CA LYS A 151 -1.47 7.55 -8.61
C LYS A 151 -2.65 7.61 -9.59
N VAL A 152 -3.52 6.61 -9.54
CA VAL A 152 -4.69 6.48 -10.44
C VAL A 152 -5.96 6.58 -9.60
N PRO A 153 -7.06 7.16 -10.14
CA PRO A 153 -8.33 7.23 -9.44
C PRO A 153 -8.76 5.87 -8.88
N GLY A 154 -8.99 5.82 -7.56
CA GLY A 154 -9.40 4.60 -6.87
C GLY A 154 -10.85 4.17 -7.13
N LYS A 155 -11.64 5.00 -7.83
CA LYS A 155 -13.04 4.72 -8.19
C LYS A 155 -13.14 4.17 -9.62
N PRO A 156 -14.02 3.20 -9.90
CA PRO A 156 -14.24 2.72 -11.26
C PRO A 156 -14.97 3.79 -12.08
N ALA A 157 -14.70 3.85 -13.38
CA ALA A 157 -15.47 4.69 -14.30
C ALA A 157 -16.96 4.32 -14.30
N ASN A 158 -17.26 3.02 -14.30
CA ASN A 158 -18.63 2.49 -14.29
C ASN A 158 -18.86 1.64 -13.02
N PHE A 159 -19.85 2.02 -12.20
CA PHE A 159 -20.14 1.36 -10.91
C PHE A 159 -20.38 -0.14 -11.05
N LEU A 160 -21.24 -0.56 -12.00
CA LEU A 160 -21.63 -1.96 -12.16
C LEU A 160 -20.45 -2.84 -12.62
N THR A 161 -19.72 -2.41 -13.65
CA THR A 161 -18.51 -3.14 -14.11
C THR A 161 -17.41 -3.15 -13.06
N GLY A 162 -17.32 -2.10 -12.25
CA GLY A 162 -16.42 -2.03 -11.09
C GLY A 162 -16.73 -3.12 -10.09
N LYS A 163 -17.99 -3.20 -9.63
CA LYS A 163 -18.43 -4.24 -8.70
C LYS A 163 -18.30 -5.65 -9.24
N LEU A 164 -18.56 -5.87 -10.53
CA LEU A 164 -18.38 -7.20 -11.14
C LEU A 164 -16.91 -7.61 -11.17
N ARG A 165 -15.99 -6.69 -11.48
CA ARG A 165 -14.55 -6.95 -11.37
C ARG A 165 -14.13 -7.15 -9.91
N ASP A 166 -14.70 -6.41 -8.97
CA ASP A 166 -14.43 -6.64 -7.55
C ASP A 166 -14.89 -8.04 -7.13
N PHE A 167 -16.05 -8.51 -7.61
CA PHE A 167 -16.53 -9.87 -7.37
C PHE A 167 -15.61 -10.94 -7.97
N ILE A 168 -15.23 -10.80 -9.25
CA ILE A 168 -14.32 -11.74 -9.93
C ILE A 168 -12.96 -11.77 -9.22
N GLY A 169 -12.45 -10.61 -8.81
CA GLY A 169 -11.22 -10.52 -8.03
C GLY A 169 -11.34 -11.18 -6.67
N LEU A 170 -12.46 -11.00 -5.96
CA LEU A 170 -12.71 -11.65 -4.68
C LEU A 170 -12.70 -13.18 -4.81
N VAL A 171 -13.42 -13.72 -5.80
CA VAL A 171 -13.47 -15.16 -6.07
C VAL A 171 -12.09 -15.68 -6.50
N GLY A 172 -11.41 -14.98 -7.39
CA GLY A 172 -10.07 -15.34 -7.85
C GLY A 172 -9.05 -15.38 -6.71
N LEU A 173 -9.10 -14.40 -5.80
CA LEU A 173 -8.25 -14.36 -4.62
C LEU A 173 -8.58 -15.48 -3.63
N LEU A 174 -9.86 -15.76 -3.39
CA LEU A 174 -10.29 -16.88 -2.54
C LEU A 174 -9.76 -18.22 -3.07
N VAL A 175 -9.93 -18.49 -4.36
CA VAL A 175 -9.42 -19.71 -5.01
C VAL A 175 -7.90 -19.77 -4.91
N ALA A 176 -7.20 -18.67 -5.17
CA ALA A 176 -5.75 -18.62 -5.10
C ALA A 176 -5.23 -18.90 -3.67
N LEU A 177 -5.90 -18.36 -2.65
CA LEU A 177 -5.58 -18.62 -1.25
C LEU A 177 -5.85 -20.07 -0.86
N ILE A 178 -6.96 -20.67 -1.30
CA ILE A 178 -7.27 -22.09 -1.05
C ILE A 178 -6.18 -22.97 -1.67
N ILE A 179 -5.77 -22.71 -2.91
CA ILE A 179 -4.71 -23.46 -3.58
C ILE A 179 -3.38 -23.30 -2.84
N ALA A 180 -3.01 -22.07 -2.48
CA ALA A 180 -1.77 -21.81 -1.75
C ALA A 180 -1.75 -22.50 -0.37
N PHE A 181 -2.89 -22.48 0.33
CA PHE A 181 -3.02 -23.16 1.61
C PHE A 181 -2.98 -24.67 1.46
N ALA A 182 -3.66 -25.24 0.46
CA ALA A 182 -3.60 -26.66 0.15
C ALA A 182 -2.17 -27.11 -0.12
N ILE A 183 -1.42 -26.41 -0.99
CA ILE A 183 -0.01 -26.70 -1.28
C ILE A 183 0.83 -26.66 -0.01
N THR A 184 0.64 -25.64 0.84
CA THR A 184 1.38 -25.50 2.11
C THR A 184 1.03 -26.63 3.09
N ALA A 185 -0.26 -26.97 3.20
CA ALA A 185 -0.75 -28.02 4.10
C ALA A 185 -0.24 -29.40 3.65
N PHE A 186 -0.32 -29.72 2.36
CA PHE A 186 0.23 -30.97 1.81
C PHE A 186 1.76 -31.04 1.94
N GLY A 187 2.47 -29.91 1.79
CA GLY A 187 3.91 -29.85 1.98
C GLY A 187 4.35 -30.06 3.43
N GLY A 188 3.52 -29.66 4.40
CA GLY A 188 3.83 -29.73 5.84
C GLY A 188 3.27 -30.95 6.59
N SER A 189 2.28 -31.66 6.05
CA SER A 189 1.51 -32.68 6.78
C SER A 189 2.16 -34.05 6.90
N GLY A 190 3.42 -34.23 6.50
CA GLY A 190 4.05 -35.56 6.49
C GLY A 190 3.53 -36.50 5.40
N PHE A 191 2.53 -36.08 4.61
CA PHE A 191 2.00 -36.82 3.46
C PHE A 191 3.09 -37.13 2.41
N THR A 192 4.06 -36.23 2.28
CA THR A 192 5.27 -36.46 1.48
C THR A 192 6.10 -37.63 2.01
N GLY A 193 6.14 -37.85 3.34
CA GLY A 193 6.78 -39.01 3.97
C GLY A 193 6.05 -40.31 3.64
N ASP A 194 4.73 -40.34 3.82
CA ASP A 194 3.90 -41.51 3.48
C ASP A 194 3.97 -41.88 1.98
N LEU A 195 4.01 -40.89 1.08
CA LEU A 195 4.20 -41.14 -0.35
C LEU A 195 5.58 -41.73 -0.66
N LEU A 196 6.63 -41.26 0.03
CA LEU A 196 7.99 -41.75 -0.15
C LEU A 196 8.15 -43.18 0.37
N ASP A 197 7.53 -43.49 1.50
CA ASP A 197 7.53 -44.82 2.09
C ASP A 197 6.71 -45.80 1.24
N HIS A 198 5.58 -45.35 0.67
CA HIS A 198 4.79 -46.16 -0.27
C HIS A 198 5.50 -46.40 -1.61
N MET A 199 6.38 -45.49 -2.04
CA MET A 199 7.22 -45.64 -3.23
C MET A 199 8.54 -46.38 -2.97
N GLY A 200 8.79 -46.84 -1.74
CA GLY A 200 10.01 -47.58 -1.37
C GLY A 200 11.28 -46.72 -1.39
N LEU A 201 11.14 -45.40 -1.33
CA LEU A 201 12.21 -44.42 -1.44
C LEU A 201 12.63 -43.83 -0.07
N GLY A 202 11.95 -44.22 1.02
CA GLY A 202 12.18 -43.69 2.38
C GLY A 202 13.62 -43.82 2.90
N ASP A 203 14.37 -44.84 2.46
CA ASP A 203 15.73 -45.15 2.93
C ASP A 203 16.86 -44.56 2.06
N VAL A 204 16.53 -43.77 1.02
CA VAL A 204 17.57 -43.17 0.16
C VAL A 204 18.18 -41.94 0.86
N PRO A 205 19.48 -41.94 1.18
CA PRO A 205 20.12 -40.79 1.81
C PRO A 205 20.06 -39.56 0.89
N GLY A 206 19.43 -38.49 1.36
CA GLY A 206 19.29 -37.20 0.65
C GLY A 206 17.91 -36.94 0.03
N ILE A 207 17.04 -37.94 -0.09
CA ILE A 207 15.73 -37.75 -0.71
C ILE A 207 14.81 -36.82 0.12
N ARG A 208 14.97 -36.84 1.44
CA ARG A 208 14.27 -35.95 2.38
C ARG A 208 14.65 -34.48 2.19
N PHE A 209 15.91 -34.21 1.81
CA PHE A 209 16.35 -32.85 1.48
C PHE A 209 15.81 -32.43 0.11
N LEU A 210 15.81 -33.33 -0.87
CA LEU A 210 15.27 -33.07 -2.20
C LEU A 210 13.77 -32.80 -2.17
N THR A 211 13.00 -33.58 -1.41
CA THR A 211 11.54 -33.38 -1.27
C THR A 211 11.21 -32.11 -0.53
N TRP A 212 11.97 -31.76 0.51
CA TRP A 212 11.86 -30.46 1.18
C TRP A 212 12.16 -29.30 0.22
N LEU A 213 13.22 -29.41 -0.59
CA LEU A 213 13.58 -28.41 -1.60
C LEU A 213 12.49 -28.25 -2.66
N ILE A 214 11.93 -29.36 -3.16
CA ILE A 214 10.81 -29.33 -4.11
C ILE A 214 9.59 -28.67 -3.47
N ALA A 215 9.22 -29.05 -2.24
CA ALA A 215 8.09 -28.44 -1.54
C ALA A 215 8.28 -26.94 -1.34
N LEU A 216 9.50 -26.50 -0.98
CA LEU A 216 9.84 -25.09 -0.84
C LEU A 216 9.73 -24.34 -2.17
N VAL A 217 10.25 -24.92 -3.27
CA VAL A 217 10.13 -24.32 -4.60
C VAL A 217 8.67 -24.23 -5.05
N VAL A 218 7.88 -25.27 -4.84
CA VAL A 218 6.45 -25.29 -5.17
C VAL A 218 5.68 -24.25 -4.35
N ALA A 219 5.96 -24.13 -3.04
CA ALA A 219 5.36 -23.11 -2.20
C ALA A 219 5.74 -21.68 -2.64
N LEU A 220 7.02 -21.46 -2.98
CA LEU A 220 7.49 -20.16 -3.46
C LEU A 220 6.86 -19.81 -4.81
N LEU A 221 6.72 -20.79 -5.72
CA LEU A 221 6.03 -20.62 -7.00
C LEU A 221 4.55 -20.31 -6.80
N ALA A 222 3.87 -21.00 -5.88
CA ALA A 222 2.47 -20.72 -5.56
C ALA A 222 2.30 -19.28 -5.03
N ASN A 223 3.14 -18.87 -4.09
CA ASN A 223 3.14 -17.49 -3.60
C ASN A 223 3.43 -16.49 -4.73
N TRP A 224 4.40 -16.78 -5.58
CA TRP A 224 4.73 -15.95 -6.73
C TRP A 224 3.54 -15.78 -7.68
N VAL A 225 2.80 -16.85 -7.98
CA VAL A 225 1.58 -16.79 -8.82
C VAL A 225 0.51 -15.91 -8.16
N VAL A 226 0.28 -16.05 -6.85
CA VAL A 226 -0.68 -15.24 -6.09
C VAL A 226 -0.29 -13.76 -6.17
N PHE A 227 0.95 -13.41 -5.83
CA PHE A 227 1.44 -12.03 -5.87
C PHE A 227 1.42 -11.46 -7.29
N PHE A 228 1.83 -12.24 -8.29
CA PHE A 228 1.82 -11.84 -9.69
C PHE A 228 0.40 -11.52 -10.16
N TRP A 229 -0.56 -12.40 -9.86
CA TRP A 229 -1.96 -12.17 -10.17
C TRP A 229 -2.51 -10.94 -9.44
N MET A 230 -2.20 -10.77 -8.15
CA MET A 230 -2.62 -9.62 -7.37
C MET A 230 -2.12 -8.30 -7.97
N LEU A 231 -0.83 -8.23 -8.30
CA LEU A 231 -0.20 -7.02 -8.85
C LEU A 231 -0.71 -6.66 -10.25
N LEU A 232 -1.19 -7.64 -11.03
CA LEU A 232 -1.83 -7.39 -12.32
C LEU A 232 -3.31 -7.02 -12.20
N TYR A 233 -4.03 -7.62 -11.25
CA TYR A 233 -5.48 -7.51 -11.17
C TYR A 233 -5.97 -6.34 -10.32
N LEU A 234 -5.32 -6.08 -9.17
CA LEU A 234 -5.79 -5.09 -8.20
C LEU A 234 -5.71 -3.66 -8.74
N PRO A 235 -4.58 -3.20 -9.33
CA PRO A 235 -4.49 -1.86 -9.87
C PRO A 235 -5.56 -1.61 -10.93
N ARG A 236 -6.19 -0.42 -10.89
CA ARG A 236 -7.17 -0.01 -11.90
C ARG A 236 -6.54 0.52 -13.19
N THR A 237 -5.23 0.32 -13.35
CA THR A 237 -4.43 0.73 -14.51
C THR A 237 -3.77 -0.48 -15.15
N HIS A 238 -3.26 -0.28 -16.37
CA HIS A 238 -2.45 -1.29 -17.04
C HIS A 238 -1.08 -1.40 -16.36
N VAL A 239 -0.72 -2.62 -15.94
CA VAL A 239 0.57 -2.92 -15.31
C VAL A 239 1.43 -3.75 -16.26
N PRO A 240 2.67 -3.33 -16.58
CA PRO A 240 3.58 -4.14 -17.38
C PRO A 240 3.84 -5.50 -16.70
N ARG A 241 3.64 -6.61 -17.43
CA ARG A 241 3.82 -7.98 -16.89
C ARG A 241 5.22 -8.22 -16.33
N ARG A 242 6.26 -7.65 -16.96
CA ARG A 242 7.65 -7.78 -16.49
C ARG A 242 7.86 -7.10 -15.14
N SER A 243 7.27 -5.93 -14.95
CA SER A 243 7.34 -5.19 -13.70
C SER A 243 6.61 -5.94 -12.58
N ALA A 244 5.39 -6.41 -12.85
CA ALA A 244 4.64 -7.24 -11.92
C ALA A 244 5.37 -8.54 -11.55
N ALA A 245 6.00 -9.22 -12.51
CA ALA A 245 6.76 -10.45 -12.25
C ALA A 245 7.97 -10.21 -11.32
N LYS A 246 8.74 -9.14 -11.56
CA LYS A 246 9.88 -8.74 -10.70
C LYS A 246 9.40 -8.43 -9.27
N ALA A 247 8.35 -7.64 -9.15
CA ALA A 247 7.75 -7.30 -7.85
C ALA A 247 7.15 -8.52 -7.14
N ALA A 248 6.56 -9.46 -7.89
CA ALA A 248 6.00 -10.69 -7.33
C ALA A 248 7.06 -11.63 -6.74
N VAL A 249 8.27 -11.66 -7.30
CA VAL A 249 9.39 -12.42 -6.69
C VAL A 249 9.73 -11.84 -5.32
N ILE A 250 9.86 -10.52 -5.23
CA ILE A 250 10.13 -9.83 -3.97
C ILE A 250 9.00 -10.11 -2.97
N GLY A 251 7.74 -10.02 -3.42
CA GLY A 251 6.56 -10.31 -2.60
C GLY A 251 6.53 -11.74 -2.09
N ALA A 252 6.80 -12.72 -2.95
CA ALA A 252 6.83 -14.14 -2.58
C ALA A 252 7.91 -14.43 -1.52
N VAL A 253 9.12 -13.90 -1.71
CA VAL A 253 10.22 -14.06 -0.74
C VAL A 253 9.90 -13.34 0.57
N ALA A 254 9.44 -12.10 0.52
CA ALA A 254 9.07 -11.33 1.70
C ALA A 254 7.92 -12.00 2.48
N PHE A 255 6.94 -12.56 1.78
CA PHE A 255 5.82 -13.28 2.39
C PHE A 255 6.26 -14.60 3.01
N GLU A 256 7.20 -15.33 2.40
CA GLU A 256 7.76 -16.55 2.98
C GLU A 256 8.53 -16.26 4.27
N VAL A 257 9.39 -15.24 4.27
CA VAL A 257 10.09 -14.77 5.47
C VAL A 257 9.11 -14.29 6.53
N PHE A 258 8.06 -13.58 6.11
CA PHE A 258 7.02 -13.10 7.00
C PHE A 258 6.24 -14.24 7.66
N LYS A 259 5.96 -15.35 6.97
CA LYS A 259 5.31 -16.52 7.57
C LYS A 259 6.13 -17.09 8.72
N GLN A 260 7.46 -17.19 8.56
CA GLN A 260 8.34 -17.65 9.63
C GLN A 260 8.29 -16.70 10.83
N PHE A 261 8.36 -15.39 10.58
CA PHE A 261 8.21 -14.38 11.63
C PHE A 261 6.84 -14.48 12.33
N ALA A 262 5.75 -14.66 11.57
CA ALA A 262 4.40 -14.81 12.10
C ALA A 262 4.29 -16.05 12.99
N THR A 263 4.88 -17.19 12.60
CA THR A 263 4.90 -18.40 13.43
C THR A 263 5.59 -18.16 14.78
N VAL A 264 6.76 -17.51 14.78
CA VAL A 264 7.50 -17.17 16.02
C VAL A 264 6.74 -16.14 16.86
N PHE A 265 6.12 -15.15 16.21
CA PHE A 265 5.31 -14.15 16.90
C PHE A 265 4.13 -14.81 17.64
N PHE A 266 3.39 -15.69 16.98
CA PHE A 266 2.25 -16.37 17.60
C PHE A 266 2.67 -17.37 18.68
N SER A 267 3.78 -18.10 18.52
CA SER A 267 4.26 -19.02 19.56
C SER A 267 4.62 -18.30 20.85
N ASN A 268 5.16 -17.08 20.74
CA ASN A 268 5.54 -16.27 21.90
C ASN A 268 4.36 -15.44 22.44
N ALA A 269 3.44 -14.99 21.58
CA ALA A 269 2.29 -14.20 22.01
C ALA A 269 1.31 -15.02 22.86
N THR A 270 1.11 -16.30 22.55
CA THR A 270 0.17 -17.16 23.30
C THR A 270 0.76 -17.75 24.57
N SER A 271 2.07 -17.61 24.82
CA SER A 271 2.72 -18.21 26.00
C SER A 271 2.46 -17.48 27.32
N ASN A 272 2.02 -16.21 27.27
CA ASN A 272 1.72 -15.41 28.45
C ASN A 272 0.19 -15.22 28.60
N PRO A 273 -0.38 -15.33 29.82
CA PRO A 273 -1.81 -15.11 30.09
C PRO A 273 -2.43 -13.87 29.40
N ALA A 274 -1.71 -12.74 29.37
CA ALA A 274 -2.19 -11.53 28.70
C ALA A 274 -2.30 -11.69 27.18
N GLY A 275 -1.32 -12.34 26.57
CA GLY A 275 -1.30 -12.59 25.13
C GLY A 275 -2.19 -13.76 24.70
N ALA A 276 -2.47 -14.73 25.57
CA ALA A 276 -3.54 -15.71 25.32
C ALA A 276 -4.92 -15.05 25.24
N THR A 277 -5.16 -14.03 26.07
CA THR A 277 -6.45 -13.32 26.14
C THR A 277 -6.65 -12.33 24.99
N PHE A 278 -5.67 -11.46 24.75
CA PHE A 278 -5.79 -10.37 23.76
C PHE A 278 -5.06 -10.66 22.42
N GLY A 279 -4.10 -11.59 22.44
CA GLY A 279 -3.22 -11.86 21.31
C GLY A 279 -3.90 -12.41 20.06
N PRO A 280 -5.01 -13.18 20.11
CA PRO A 280 -5.68 -13.59 18.88
C PRO A 280 -6.18 -12.41 18.05
N ILE A 281 -6.88 -11.45 18.67
CA ILE A 281 -7.44 -10.28 17.96
C ILE A 281 -6.30 -9.36 17.49
N ILE A 282 -5.40 -8.98 18.40
CA ILE A 282 -4.28 -8.08 18.10
C ILE A 282 -3.35 -8.73 17.07
N GLY A 283 -3.07 -10.02 17.23
CA GLY A 283 -2.19 -10.79 16.34
C GLY A 283 -2.75 -10.88 14.93
N VAL A 284 -4.04 -11.15 14.77
CA VAL A 284 -4.68 -11.14 13.44
C VAL A 284 -4.61 -9.74 12.81
N MET A 285 -4.87 -8.67 13.58
CA MET A 285 -4.76 -7.30 13.06
C MET A 285 -3.33 -6.96 12.62
N VAL A 286 -2.34 -7.24 13.46
CA VAL A 286 -0.93 -6.97 13.16
C VAL A 286 -0.46 -7.80 11.97
N LEU A 287 -0.83 -9.08 11.91
CA LEU A 287 -0.46 -9.96 10.81
C LEU A 287 -1.02 -9.43 9.48
N LEU A 288 -2.33 -9.15 9.45
CA LEU A 288 -2.97 -8.61 8.26
C LEU A 288 -2.37 -7.27 7.85
N TYR A 289 -2.05 -6.40 8.82
CA TYR A 289 -1.38 -5.13 8.55
C TYR A 289 -0.06 -5.31 7.81
N PHE A 290 0.78 -6.25 8.26
CA PHE A 290 2.04 -6.56 7.58
C PHE A 290 1.82 -7.20 6.21
N VAL A 291 0.85 -8.11 6.06
CA VAL A 291 0.51 -8.71 4.76
C VAL A 291 0.13 -7.63 3.74
N TRP A 292 -0.77 -6.72 4.11
CA TRP A 292 -1.20 -5.64 3.22
C TRP A 292 -0.09 -4.63 2.94
N ARG A 293 0.79 -4.39 3.92
CA ARG A 293 1.97 -3.56 3.73
C ARG A 293 2.95 -4.18 2.74
N ILE A 294 3.18 -5.49 2.80
CA ILE A 294 4.00 -6.21 1.79
C ILE A 294 3.39 -6.05 0.41
N VAL A 295 2.08 -6.29 0.27
CA VAL A 295 1.37 -6.15 -1.02
C VAL A 295 1.49 -4.73 -1.58
N LEU A 296 1.28 -3.70 -0.75
CA LEU A 296 1.37 -2.30 -1.17
C LEU A 296 2.81 -1.87 -1.49
N TYR A 297 3.82 -2.37 -0.77
CA TYR A 297 5.22 -2.15 -1.13
C TYR A 297 5.59 -2.82 -2.46
N CYS A 298 5.13 -4.06 -2.69
CA CYS A 298 5.33 -4.73 -3.97
C CYS A 298 4.65 -3.96 -5.11
N SER A 299 3.45 -3.41 -4.85
CA SER A 299 2.77 -2.52 -5.80
C SER A 299 3.56 -1.23 -6.05
N ALA A 300 4.13 -0.61 -5.02
CA ALA A 300 4.97 0.58 -5.16
C ALA A 300 6.25 0.29 -5.95
N TRP A 301 6.84 -0.88 -5.74
CA TRP A 301 8.00 -1.36 -6.48
C TRP A 301 7.65 -1.52 -7.97
N ALA A 302 6.54 -2.20 -8.27
CA ALA A 302 6.05 -2.36 -9.63
C ALA A 302 5.72 -1.01 -10.30
N ALA A 303 5.18 -0.05 -9.54
CA ALA A 303 4.84 1.27 -10.08
C ALA A 303 6.06 2.16 -10.38
N THR A 304 7.22 1.88 -9.77
CA THR A 304 8.45 2.69 -9.89
C THR A 304 9.48 2.10 -10.85
N THR A 305 9.21 0.95 -11.46
CA THR A 305 10.08 0.40 -12.50
C THR A 305 10.09 1.27 -13.76
N PRO A 306 11.20 1.32 -14.52
CA PRO A 306 11.29 2.09 -15.77
C PRO A 306 10.12 1.82 -16.73
N GLU A 307 9.75 0.54 -16.91
CA GLU A 307 8.65 0.13 -17.81
C GLU A 307 7.28 0.71 -17.40
N SER A 308 7.10 0.99 -16.11
CA SER A 308 5.87 1.58 -15.56
C SER A 308 5.92 3.10 -15.56
N LEU A 309 7.10 3.68 -15.38
CA LEU A 309 7.32 5.13 -15.45
C LEU A 309 7.13 5.66 -16.89
N GLU A 310 7.52 4.89 -17.90
CA GLU A 310 7.26 5.22 -19.32
C GLU A 310 5.77 5.33 -19.65
N GLN A 311 4.91 4.60 -18.93
CA GLN A 311 3.46 4.62 -19.13
C GLN A 311 2.76 5.71 -18.32
N LEU A 312 3.46 6.38 -17.39
CA LEU A 312 2.89 7.48 -16.63
C LEU A 312 2.84 8.72 -17.51
N THR A 313 1.64 9.24 -17.70
CA THR A 313 1.47 10.60 -18.23
C THR A 313 2.10 11.58 -17.24
N PRO A 314 3.07 12.42 -17.67
CA PRO A 314 3.67 13.42 -16.79
C PRO A 314 2.58 14.31 -16.21
N GLU A 315 2.59 14.49 -14.89
CA GLU A 315 1.70 15.47 -14.25
C GLU A 315 2.13 16.85 -14.74
N ALA A 316 1.19 17.61 -15.33
CA ALA A 316 1.49 18.93 -15.82
C ALA A 316 2.03 19.78 -14.66
N PRO A 317 3.16 20.48 -14.82
CA PRO A 317 3.70 21.30 -13.75
C PRO A 317 2.64 22.31 -13.29
N PRO A 318 2.55 22.61 -11.98
CA PRO A 318 1.64 23.63 -11.50
C PRO A 318 1.91 24.93 -12.27
N ALA A 319 0.83 25.66 -12.60
CA ALA A 319 0.95 26.90 -13.34
C ALA A 319 2.01 27.80 -12.68
N ALA A 320 2.99 28.24 -13.47
CA ALA A 320 4.06 29.07 -12.96
C ALA A 320 3.46 30.32 -12.30
N VAL A 321 3.60 30.44 -10.98
CA VAL A 321 3.18 31.64 -10.25
C VAL A 321 4.23 32.71 -10.50
N ILE A 322 4.04 33.48 -11.58
CA ILE A 322 4.89 34.62 -11.91
C ILE A 322 4.63 35.70 -10.86
N ARG A 323 5.49 35.79 -9.84
CA ARG A 323 5.50 36.90 -8.90
C ARG A 323 6.20 38.08 -9.59
N VAL A 324 5.41 38.97 -10.20
CA VAL A 324 5.95 40.24 -10.71
C VAL A 324 6.40 41.05 -9.50
N ARG A 325 7.72 41.13 -9.28
CA ARG A 325 8.29 42.07 -8.31
C ARG A 325 8.10 43.46 -8.90
N GLN A 326 7.10 44.20 -8.42
CA GLN A 326 7.04 45.64 -8.68
C GLN A 326 8.16 46.31 -7.88
N GLU A 327 9.33 46.42 -8.49
CA GLU A 327 10.31 47.40 -8.06
C GLU A 327 9.76 48.77 -8.46
N VAL A 328 9.02 49.40 -7.54
CA VAL A 328 8.69 50.81 -7.67
C VAL A 328 10.02 51.55 -7.60
N ARG A 329 10.56 51.90 -8.78
CA ARG A 329 11.59 52.93 -8.88
C ARG A 329 11.00 54.20 -8.27
N THR A 330 11.30 54.47 -7.01
CA THR A 330 11.21 55.80 -6.42
C THR A 330 12.37 56.66 -6.96
N GLY A 331 12.46 56.72 -8.29
CA GLY A 331 13.41 57.54 -9.03
C GLY A 331 12.90 58.98 -9.13
N ALA A 332 12.76 59.63 -7.98
CA ALA A 332 12.78 61.08 -7.84
C ALA A 332 12.83 61.36 -6.34
N SER A 333 14.04 61.47 -5.79
CA SER A 333 14.22 62.10 -4.48
C SER A 333 13.51 63.45 -4.50
N ASP A 334 12.61 63.71 -3.57
CA ASP A 334 11.87 64.99 -3.44
C ASP A 334 12.80 66.22 -3.47
N VAL A 335 14.08 66.02 -3.12
CA VAL A 335 15.19 66.99 -3.24
C VAL A 335 15.35 67.57 -4.65
N GLY A 336 15.16 66.78 -5.71
CA GLY A 336 15.31 67.24 -7.10
C GLY A 336 14.14 68.10 -7.58
N ARG A 337 12.91 67.80 -7.13
CA ARG A 337 11.72 68.61 -7.41
C ARG A 337 11.71 69.89 -6.59
N ALA A 338 12.13 69.83 -5.33
CA ALA A 338 12.28 71.01 -4.48
C ALA A 338 13.35 71.99 -5.02
N GLY A 339 14.47 71.47 -5.55
CA GLY A 339 15.53 72.30 -6.16
C GLY A 339 15.06 73.06 -7.41
N LEU A 340 14.26 72.42 -8.28
CA LEU A 340 13.72 73.05 -9.48
C LEU A 340 12.65 74.12 -9.16
N ILE A 341 11.79 73.87 -8.17
CA ILE A 341 10.79 74.86 -7.71
C ILE A 341 11.48 76.05 -7.02
N GLY A 342 12.50 75.80 -6.20
CA GLY A 342 13.28 76.86 -5.55
C GLY A 342 14.03 77.74 -6.53
N ALA A 343 14.64 77.16 -7.57
CA ALA A 343 15.33 77.91 -8.62
C ALA A 343 14.36 78.77 -9.47
N GLY A 344 13.18 78.24 -9.80
CA GLY A 344 12.14 78.97 -10.52
C GLY A 344 11.59 80.18 -9.74
N ALA A 345 11.37 80.02 -8.44
CA ALA A 345 10.90 81.10 -7.58
C ALA A 345 11.94 82.22 -7.42
N ALA A 346 13.23 81.88 -7.27
CA ALA A 346 14.31 82.86 -7.17
C ALA A 346 14.46 83.68 -8.47
N LEU A 347 14.38 83.03 -9.64
CA LEU A 347 14.39 83.73 -10.94
C LEU A 347 13.18 84.65 -11.12
N GLY A 348 12.00 84.23 -10.67
CA GLY A 348 10.78 85.06 -10.71
C GLY A 348 10.88 86.33 -9.86
N VAL A 349 11.46 86.24 -8.66
CA VAL A 349 11.67 87.40 -7.77
C VAL A 349 12.69 88.37 -8.35
N VAL A 350 13.79 87.86 -8.93
CA VAL A 350 14.81 88.71 -9.55
C VAL A 350 14.25 89.45 -10.77
N LEU A 351 13.52 88.74 -11.66
CA LEU A 351 12.88 89.37 -12.82
C LEU A 351 11.78 90.37 -12.40
N GLY A 352 10.96 90.04 -11.40
CA GLY A 352 9.94 90.94 -10.88
C GLY A 352 10.52 92.20 -10.21
N GLY A 353 11.64 92.06 -9.49
CA GLY A 353 12.36 93.18 -8.87
C GLY A 353 13.00 94.12 -9.90
N VAL A 354 13.54 93.58 -11.00
CA VAL A 354 14.11 94.38 -12.10
C VAL A 354 13.00 95.11 -12.87
N VAL A 355 11.86 94.48 -13.14
CA VAL A 355 10.73 95.14 -13.81
C VAL A 355 10.09 96.22 -12.92
N GLY A 356 9.96 95.95 -11.62
CA GLY A 356 9.39 96.89 -10.65
C GLY A 356 10.25 98.14 -10.41
N THR A 357 11.57 98.04 -10.56
CA THR A 357 12.49 99.19 -10.43
C THR A 357 12.54 100.05 -11.68
N VAL A 358 12.30 99.47 -12.87
CA VAL A 358 12.22 100.21 -14.14
C VAL A 358 10.95 101.05 -14.25
N PHE A 359 9.82 100.61 -13.68
CA PHE A 359 8.55 101.34 -13.73
C PHE A 359 8.33 102.36 -12.60
N ARG A 360 9.21 102.43 -11.58
CA ARG A 360 9.07 103.34 -10.42
C ARG A 360 9.77 104.69 -10.56
N ARG A 361 10.38 104.99 -11.72
CA ARG A 361 10.93 106.32 -12.03
C ARG A 361 10.05 107.02 -13.06
N LYS A 362 8.98 107.65 -12.59
CA LYS A 362 8.37 108.86 -13.18
C LYS A 362 7.64 109.62 -12.10
#